data_AF-A0A553UH24-F1
#
_entry.id   AF-A0A553UH24-F1
#
_cell.length_a   1.000
_cell.length_b   1.000
_cell.length_c   1.000
_cell.angle_alpha   90.00
_cell.angle_beta   90.00
_cell.angle_gamma   90.00
#
_symmetry.space_group_name_H-M   'P 1'
#
loop_
_entity.id
_entity.type
_entity.pdbx_description
1 polymer ?
#
loop_
_entity_poly.entity_id
_entity_poly.type
_entity_poly.pdbx_seq_one_letter_code
_entity_poly.pdbx_strand_id
1 'polypeptide(L)'
;MTTPRMLVLLPLTLLGLTTIQTAAAQNATTETPLTKAQCDAALKAKVNLNTASLETLKCLPGVPTSIGKDIILNRTYADQRDFEKKIETIGQRLWRGFSPYITLDMSKSVMAAPVPVAVSKANVAAVSNKAVHVGPLGDLSPLIKITEDTLGLVQSSKPSAAVTRIKALEVLWDKDAKALTAKNNAKWTTIDGAADQALSAVRSSTPSKAQSVKALQELLALLKAG
;
A
#
# COMPACT_ATOMS: atom_id res chain seq x y z
N MET A 1 43.89 -45.27 -45.18
CA MET A 1 44.89 -44.67 -46.09
C MET A 1 44.30 -43.38 -46.64
N THR A 2 45.09 -42.29 -46.52
CA THR A 2 45.08 -41.03 -47.31
C THR A 2 43.86 -40.09 -47.32
N THR A 3 44.02 -38.97 -46.63
CA THR A 3 43.43 -37.62 -46.87
C THR A 3 44.08 -36.95 -48.11
N PRO A 4 43.56 -35.83 -48.71
CA PRO A 4 43.61 -34.43 -48.20
C PRO A 4 42.30 -33.62 -48.45
N ARG A 5 41.90 -32.50 -47.81
CA ARG A 5 42.48 -31.21 -47.35
C ARG A 5 42.59 -30.10 -48.43
N MET A 6 41.73 -29.05 -48.35
CA MET A 6 41.95 -27.60 -48.63
C MET A 6 40.59 -26.87 -48.58
N LEU A 7 40.25 -25.94 -47.67
CA LEU A 7 40.77 -24.60 -47.33
C LEU A 7 40.51 -23.52 -48.40
N VAL A 8 39.44 -22.73 -48.23
CA VAL A 8 39.25 -21.36 -48.79
C VAL A 8 38.52 -20.54 -47.71
N LEU A 9 39.20 -19.73 -46.89
CA LEU A 9 39.58 -18.31 -47.08
C LEU A 9 38.39 -17.33 -47.30
N LEU A 10 37.98 -16.70 -46.20
CA LEU A 10 37.25 -15.42 -46.07
C LEU A 10 37.98 -14.28 -46.81
N PRO A 11 37.30 -13.19 -47.26
CA PRO A 11 37.21 -12.00 -46.39
C PRO A 11 36.03 -10.99 -46.59
N LEU A 12 35.84 -10.19 -45.54
CA LEU A 12 35.53 -8.74 -45.47
C LEU A 12 34.16 -8.15 -45.91
N THR A 13 33.39 -7.75 -44.87
CA THR A 13 32.78 -6.41 -44.59
C THR A 13 31.94 -5.69 -45.66
N LEU A 14 30.73 -5.19 -45.30
CA LEU A 14 30.50 -3.82 -44.77
C LEU A 14 28.99 -3.38 -44.79
N LEU A 15 28.56 -2.70 -43.71
CA LEU A 15 27.43 -1.74 -43.50
C LEU A 15 26.00 -2.04 -44.04
N GLY A 16 25.01 -2.22 -43.13
CA GLY A 16 23.97 -1.20 -42.80
C GLY A 16 22.63 -1.56 -43.49
N LEU A 17 21.40 -1.31 -43.02
CA LEU A 17 20.82 -0.46 -41.98
C LEU A 17 19.34 -0.91 -41.81
N THR A 18 18.87 -1.12 -40.55
CA THR A 18 17.50 -0.89 -40.00
C THR A 18 16.25 -1.53 -40.68
N THR A 19 15.17 -1.98 -40.05
CA THR A 19 14.64 -2.22 -38.66
C THR A 19 13.23 -2.76 -38.90
N ILE A 20 12.75 -3.80 -38.20
CA ILE A 20 11.39 -3.82 -37.65
C ILE A 20 11.42 -4.48 -36.28
N GLN A 21 10.85 -3.73 -35.34
CA GLN A 21 10.74 -3.93 -33.91
C GLN A 21 9.72 -5.01 -33.56
N THR A 22 10.04 -5.87 -32.59
CA THR A 22 9.03 -6.40 -31.66
C THR A 22 9.53 -6.19 -30.24
N ALA A 23 9.04 -5.11 -29.64
CA ALA A 23 9.18 -4.84 -28.22
C ALA A 23 8.27 -5.80 -27.43
N ALA A 24 8.87 -6.69 -26.66
CA ALA A 24 8.20 -7.30 -25.51
C ALA A 24 8.67 -6.56 -24.26
N ALA A 25 7.94 -5.50 -23.91
CA ALA A 25 8.06 -4.83 -22.63
C ALA A 25 7.67 -5.81 -21.51
N GLN A 26 8.67 -6.40 -20.86
CA GLN A 26 8.45 -7.00 -19.54
C GLN A 26 8.50 -5.89 -18.52
N ASN A 27 7.30 -5.41 -18.21
CA ASN A 27 6.99 -4.38 -17.23
C ASN A 27 7.16 -4.93 -15.81
N ALA A 28 8.41 -5.25 -15.44
CA ALA A 28 8.81 -5.60 -14.09
C ALA A 28 9.70 -4.48 -13.56
N THR A 29 9.09 -3.48 -12.95
CA THR A 29 9.79 -2.40 -12.25
C THR A 29 10.41 -2.94 -10.96
N THR A 30 11.51 -3.68 -11.07
CA THR A 30 12.51 -3.77 -10.01
C THR A 30 13.22 -2.42 -9.96
N GLU A 31 12.70 -1.48 -9.18
CA GLU A 31 13.40 -0.22 -8.90
C GLU A 31 14.77 -0.54 -8.29
N THR A 32 15.84 -0.11 -8.96
CA THR A 32 17.22 -0.34 -8.50
C THR A 32 17.44 0.31 -7.14
N PRO A 33 18.06 -0.38 -6.16
CA PRO A 33 18.36 0.20 -4.86
C PRO A 33 19.20 1.48 -4.97
N LEU A 34 18.84 2.52 -4.21
CA LEU A 34 19.65 3.74 -4.13
C LEU A 34 21.03 3.42 -3.53
N THR A 35 22.05 4.04 -4.09
CA THR A 35 23.40 4.04 -3.52
C THR A 35 23.44 4.89 -2.24
N LYS A 36 24.44 4.65 -1.39
CA LYS A 36 24.64 5.44 -0.16
C LYS A 36 24.72 6.95 -0.43
N ALA A 37 25.45 7.36 -1.48
CA ALA A 37 25.56 8.77 -1.86
C ALA A 37 24.20 9.40 -2.23
N GLN A 38 23.31 8.63 -2.88
CA GLN A 38 21.97 9.09 -3.21
C GLN A 38 21.07 9.17 -1.96
N CYS A 39 21.21 8.22 -1.02
CA CYS A 39 20.53 8.33 0.28
C CYS A 39 21.01 9.54 1.08
N ASP A 40 22.32 9.79 1.15
CA ASP A 40 22.89 10.95 1.85
C ASP A 40 22.40 12.27 1.23
N ALA A 41 22.35 12.34 -0.10
CA ALA A 41 21.78 13.47 -0.82
C ALA A 41 20.29 13.67 -0.52
N ALA A 42 19.49 12.60 -0.48
CA ALA A 42 18.07 12.64 -0.16
C ALA A 42 17.80 13.10 1.28
N LEU A 43 18.58 12.59 2.25
CA LEU A 43 18.50 13.01 3.66
C LEU A 43 18.87 14.49 3.84
N LYS A 44 19.91 14.96 3.12
CA LYS A 44 20.31 16.37 3.11
C LYS A 44 19.24 17.28 2.50
N ALA A 45 18.54 16.82 1.48
CA ALA A 45 17.45 17.54 0.82
C ALA A 45 16.13 17.53 1.61
N LYS A 46 16.06 16.76 2.71
CA LYS A 46 14.85 16.44 3.48
C LYS A 46 13.82 15.64 2.67
N VAL A 47 13.63 14.38 3.04
CA VAL A 47 12.70 13.46 2.40
C VAL A 47 11.25 13.86 2.68
N ASN A 48 10.45 14.06 1.63
CA ASN A 48 9.04 14.40 1.78
C ASN A 48 8.20 13.15 2.06
N LEU A 49 7.64 13.01 3.27
CA LEU A 49 6.88 11.80 3.63
C LEU A 49 5.59 11.61 2.81
N ASN A 50 5.04 12.68 2.23
CA ASN A 50 3.81 12.65 1.45
C ASN A 50 4.04 12.31 -0.04
N THR A 51 5.27 12.44 -0.55
CA THR A 51 5.55 12.25 -2.00
C THR A 51 6.75 11.36 -2.32
N ALA A 52 7.64 11.08 -1.36
CA ALA A 52 8.86 10.30 -1.60
C ALA A 52 8.56 8.88 -2.13
N SER A 53 9.45 8.35 -2.97
CA SER A 53 9.38 6.95 -3.41
C SER A 53 9.71 5.99 -2.25
N LEU A 54 9.34 4.71 -2.41
CA LEU A 54 9.67 3.67 -1.44
C LEU A 54 11.18 3.59 -1.20
N GLU A 55 11.97 3.65 -2.27
CA GLU A 55 13.43 3.62 -2.20
C GLU A 55 13.98 4.83 -1.43
N THR A 56 13.43 6.02 -1.64
CA THR A 56 13.84 7.23 -0.91
C THR A 56 13.47 7.15 0.58
N LEU A 57 12.30 6.59 0.91
CA LEU A 57 11.89 6.37 2.30
C LEU A 57 12.80 5.40 3.04
N LYS A 58 13.32 4.37 2.36
CA LYS A 58 14.25 3.38 2.94
C LYS A 58 15.58 3.99 3.37
N CYS A 59 15.94 5.19 2.88
CA CYS A 59 17.10 5.92 3.35
C CYS A 59 16.91 6.50 4.77
N LEU A 60 15.68 6.60 5.28
CA LEU A 60 15.40 7.13 6.61
C LEU A 60 15.82 6.13 7.71
N PRO A 61 16.45 6.60 8.81
CA PRO A 61 16.81 5.75 9.94
C PRO A 61 15.59 4.99 10.48
N GLY A 62 15.68 3.65 10.53
CA GLY A 62 14.63 2.79 11.07
C GLY A 62 13.47 2.51 10.11
N VAL A 63 13.56 2.88 8.83
CA VAL A 63 12.53 2.61 7.81
C VAL A 63 12.96 1.50 6.87
N PRO A 64 12.68 0.22 7.19
CA PRO A 64 12.84 -0.87 6.22
C PRO A 64 11.72 -0.84 5.17
N THR A 65 11.82 -1.68 4.15
CA THR A 65 10.87 -1.75 3.03
C THR A 65 9.40 -1.91 3.47
N SER A 66 9.13 -2.66 4.54
CA SER A 66 7.77 -2.80 5.09
C SER A 66 7.23 -1.47 5.59
N ILE A 67 8.00 -0.77 6.44
CA ILE A 67 7.62 0.53 6.99
C ILE A 67 7.52 1.58 5.88
N GLY A 68 8.42 1.58 4.89
CA GLY A 68 8.31 2.46 3.74
C GLY A 68 6.99 2.28 2.98
N LYS A 69 6.51 1.03 2.84
CA LYS A 69 5.20 0.75 2.24
C LYS A 69 4.06 1.23 3.12
N ASP A 70 4.13 1.05 4.44
CA ASP A 70 3.11 1.53 5.37
C ASP A 70 3.02 3.05 5.37
N ILE A 71 4.17 3.73 5.30
CA ILE A 71 4.23 5.19 5.14
C ILE A 71 3.52 5.61 3.86
N ILE A 72 3.73 4.93 2.74
CA ILE A 72 3.06 5.24 1.46
C ILE A 72 1.55 4.98 1.54
N LEU A 73 1.14 3.84 2.12
CA LEU A 73 -0.25 3.43 2.23
C LEU A 73 -1.10 4.41 3.04
N ASN A 74 -0.51 5.03 4.07
CA ASN A 74 -1.22 5.90 5.00
C ASN A 74 -1.02 7.40 4.74
N ARG A 75 -0.43 7.77 3.59
CA ARG A 75 -0.43 9.17 3.12
C ARG A 75 -1.87 9.67 2.97
N THR A 76 -2.18 10.91 3.30
CA THR A 76 -1.33 12.07 3.63
C THR A 76 -1.11 12.27 5.13
N TYR A 77 0.01 12.86 5.52
CA TYR A 77 0.33 13.27 6.89
C TYR A 77 0.28 14.79 7.03
N ALA A 78 -0.57 15.29 7.92
CA ALA A 78 -0.66 16.73 8.22
C ALA A 78 0.45 17.20 9.17
N ASP A 79 0.75 16.40 10.20
CA ASP A 79 1.74 16.70 11.23
C ASP A 79 2.30 15.42 11.86
N GLN A 80 3.17 15.60 12.87
CA GLN A 80 3.75 14.51 13.67
C GLN A 80 2.67 13.61 14.30
N ARG A 81 1.64 14.20 14.92
CA ARG A 81 0.62 13.45 15.66
C ARG A 81 -0.22 12.62 14.71
N ASP A 82 -0.52 13.17 13.53
CA ASP A 82 -1.21 12.46 12.46
C ASP A 82 -0.38 11.29 11.93
N PHE A 83 0.93 11.48 11.74
CA PHE A 83 1.86 10.39 11.42
C PHE A 83 1.88 9.30 12.50
N GLU A 84 2.06 9.69 13.77
CA GLU A 84 2.14 8.75 14.90
C GLU A 84 0.84 7.94 15.08
N LYS A 85 -0.31 8.59 14.86
CA LYS A 85 -1.62 7.94 14.91
C LYS A 85 -1.84 6.99 13.74
N LYS A 86 -1.29 7.27 12.57
CA LYS A 86 -1.46 6.43 11.37
C LYS A 86 -0.46 5.28 11.30
N ILE A 87 0.73 5.47 11.87
CA ILE A 87 1.78 4.45 11.98
C ILE A 87 1.82 3.99 13.45
N GLU A 88 0.72 3.38 13.90
CA GLU A 88 0.54 3.01 15.31
C GLU A 88 1.66 2.07 15.82
N THR A 89 1.85 2.03 17.15
CA THR A 89 2.87 1.21 17.87
C THR A 89 4.32 1.69 17.71
N ILE A 90 4.78 2.05 16.50
CA ILE A 90 6.18 2.45 16.24
C ILE A 90 6.34 3.89 15.75
N GLY A 91 5.26 4.56 15.37
CA GLY A 91 5.28 5.89 14.75
C GLY A 91 6.04 6.92 15.59
N GLN A 92 5.85 6.93 16.91
CA GLN A 92 6.56 7.82 17.82
C GLN A 92 8.09 7.57 17.81
N ARG A 93 8.49 6.29 17.80
CA ARG A 93 9.90 5.89 17.75
C ARG A 93 10.53 6.26 16.42
N LEU A 94 9.82 6.00 15.33
CA LEU A 94 10.24 6.29 13.97
C LEU A 94 10.38 7.80 13.74
N TRP A 95 9.36 8.57 14.10
CA TRP A 95 9.36 10.02 13.98
C TRP A 95 10.56 10.64 14.71
N ARG A 96 10.84 10.22 15.95
CA ARG A 96 12.01 10.68 16.69
C ARG A 96 13.34 10.36 15.99
N GLY A 97 13.43 9.24 15.27
CA GLY A 97 14.64 8.79 14.59
C GLY A 97 14.94 9.54 13.29
N PHE A 98 13.90 9.96 12.56
CA PHE A 98 14.08 10.59 11.26
C PHE A 98 13.53 12.02 11.11
N SER A 99 12.91 12.60 12.14
CA SER A 99 12.35 13.96 12.08
C SER A 99 13.32 15.04 11.56
N PRO A 100 14.65 14.98 11.81
CA PRO A 100 15.57 15.96 11.26
C PRO A 100 15.71 15.88 9.72
N TYR A 101 15.40 14.73 9.12
CA TYR A 101 15.64 14.42 7.71
C TYR A 101 14.38 14.46 6.85
N ILE A 102 13.24 14.88 7.38
CA ILE A 102 11.97 14.85 6.64
C ILE A 102 11.34 16.24 6.46
N THR A 103 10.38 16.28 5.55
CA THR A 103 9.40 17.36 5.41
C THR A 103 8.01 16.77 5.19
N LEU A 104 6.98 17.52 5.61
CA LEU A 104 5.57 17.22 5.32
C LEU A 104 4.97 18.17 4.27
N ASP A 105 5.73 19.22 3.91
CA ASP A 105 5.26 20.33 3.12
C ASP A 105 4.63 19.86 1.80
N MET A 106 3.36 20.20 1.59
CA MET A 106 2.64 19.98 0.33
C MET A 106 2.96 21.08 -0.70
N SER A 107 3.86 22.02 -0.35
CA SER A 107 4.14 23.25 -1.08
C SER A 107 5.64 23.51 -1.22
N LYS A 108 6.41 22.49 -1.62
CA LYS A 108 7.70 22.69 -2.29
C LYS A 108 8.15 21.46 -3.06
N SER A 109 7.46 21.20 -4.17
CA SER A 109 8.08 20.48 -5.29
C SER A 109 8.76 21.52 -6.17
N VAL A 110 10.06 21.77 -5.97
CA VAL A 110 10.86 22.50 -6.97
C VAL A 110 12.30 21.95 -7.00
N MET A 111 12.73 21.65 -8.24
CA MET A 111 14.01 21.15 -8.77
C MET A 111 14.26 19.63 -8.65
N ALA A 112 14.39 18.87 -9.74
CA ALA A 112 15.18 19.20 -10.95
C ALA A 112 14.57 18.82 -12.33
N ALA A 113 14.69 19.80 -13.24
CA ALA A 113 14.73 19.81 -14.72
C ALA A 113 13.43 19.76 -15.57
N PRO A 114 13.33 20.57 -16.66
CA PRO A 114 12.06 20.95 -17.28
C PRO A 114 11.78 20.23 -18.61
N VAL A 115 10.52 19.84 -18.83
CA VAL A 115 9.96 19.68 -20.17
C VAL A 115 8.62 20.43 -20.18
N PRO A 116 8.42 21.45 -21.04
CA PRO A 116 7.19 22.20 -21.05
C PRO A 116 6.17 21.45 -21.91
N VAL A 117 5.10 20.93 -21.29
CA VAL A 117 3.87 20.62 -22.04
C VAL A 117 2.68 21.20 -21.30
N ALA A 118 1.98 22.05 -22.02
CA ALA A 118 0.81 22.84 -21.70
C ALA A 118 -0.18 22.21 -20.71
N VAL A 119 -0.57 23.00 -19.70
CA VAL A 119 -1.73 22.73 -18.85
C VAL A 119 -2.99 23.18 -19.59
N SER A 120 -3.82 22.23 -19.99
CA SER A 120 -5.24 22.48 -20.27
C SER A 120 -6.04 22.31 -18.98
N LYS A 121 -6.86 23.32 -18.72
CA LYS A 121 -7.78 23.46 -17.60
C LYS A 121 -8.93 22.44 -17.68
N ALA A 122 -9.42 22.04 -16.49
CA ALA A 122 -10.64 21.30 -16.18
C ALA A 122 -10.53 19.77 -16.02
N ASN A 123 -10.66 19.28 -14.79
CA ASN A 123 -11.89 18.63 -14.32
C ASN A 123 -11.83 18.44 -12.79
N VAL A 124 -12.57 19.25 -12.03
CA VAL A 124 -12.90 18.97 -10.62
C VAL A 124 -14.03 17.93 -10.62
N ALA A 125 -13.67 16.65 -10.74
CA ALA A 125 -14.62 15.56 -10.64
C ALA A 125 -14.67 15.03 -9.20
N ALA A 126 -15.84 15.24 -8.58
CA ALA A 126 -16.46 14.44 -7.54
C ALA A 126 -15.62 14.13 -6.28
N VAL A 127 -15.76 15.00 -5.28
CA VAL A 127 -15.77 14.52 -3.88
C VAL A 127 -17.02 13.64 -3.74
N SER A 128 -16.84 12.32 -3.83
CA SER A 128 -17.85 11.39 -3.35
C SER A 128 -17.96 11.57 -1.84
N ASN A 129 -19.00 12.26 -1.39
CA ASN A 129 -19.42 12.18 0.01
C ASN A 129 -19.75 10.72 0.29
N LYS A 130 -18.82 9.98 0.92
CA LYS A 130 -19.07 8.62 1.39
C LYS A 130 -20.19 8.76 2.45
N ALA A 131 -21.41 8.37 2.08
CA ALA A 131 -22.54 8.39 3.00
C ALA A 131 -22.19 7.56 4.24
N VAL A 132 -22.36 8.14 5.42
CA VAL A 132 -22.22 7.43 6.70
C VAL A 132 -23.27 6.32 6.71
N HIS A 133 -22.84 5.07 6.89
CA HIS A 133 -23.77 3.95 6.94
C HIS A 133 -24.42 3.91 8.32
N VAL A 134 -25.62 4.50 8.44
CA VAL A 134 -26.39 4.53 9.68
C VAL A 134 -27.55 3.53 9.56
N GLY A 135 -27.32 2.32 10.06
CA GLY A 135 -28.34 1.26 10.15
C GLY A 135 -28.91 1.10 11.56
N PRO A 136 -29.71 0.03 11.81
CA PRO A 136 -30.18 -0.35 13.13
C PRO A 136 -29.12 -0.37 14.25
N LEU A 137 -27.86 -0.62 13.93
CA LEU A 137 -26.74 -0.61 14.87
C LEU A 137 -25.99 0.74 14.96
N GLY A 138 -26.42 1.74 14.20
CA GLY A 138 -25.79 3.05 14.13
C GLY A 138 -24.69 3.12 13.07
N ASP A 139 -23.67 3.96 13.32
CA ASP A 139 -22.57 4.15 12.38
C ASP A 139 -21.53 3.02 12.46
N LEU A 140 -21.53 2.16 11.46
CA LEU A 140 -20.56 1.07 11.30
C LEU A 140 -19.42 1.41 10.33
N SER A 141 -19.32 2.66 9.86
CA SER A 141 -18.33 3.09 8.87
C SER A 141 -16.87 2.76 9.25
N PRO A 142 -16.46 2.88 10.54
CA PRO A 142 -15.12 2.45 10.96
C PRO A 142 -14.87 0.95 10.77
N LEU A 143 -15.84 0.11 11.13
CA LEU A 143 -15.75 -1.35 10.98
C LEU A 143 -15.75 -1.74 9.51
N ILE A 144 -16.63 -1.14 8.70
CA ILE A 144 -16.67 -1.29 7.24
C ILE A 144 -15.28 -0.98 6.65
N LYS A 145 -14.66 0.12 7.05
CA LYS A 145 -13.35 0.52 6.52
C LYS A 145 -12.25 -0.48 6.90
N ILE A 146 -12.22 -0.96 8.15
CA ILE A 146 -11.24 -1.97 8.58
C ILE A 146 -11.40 -3.27 7.78
N THR A 147 -12.64 -3.71 7.55
CA THR A 147 -12.95 -4.90 6.75
C THR A 147 -12.56 -4.73 5.28
N GLU A 148 -12.84 -3.58 4.66
CA GLU A 148 -12.41 -3.23 3.29
C GLU A 148 -10.87 -3.24 3.17
N ASP A 149 -10.17 -2.63 4.13
CA ASP A 149 -8.70 -2.62 4.15
C ASP A 149 -8.12 -4.03 4.31
N THR A 150 -8.69 -4.84 5.19
CA THR A 150 -8.28 -6.23 5.40
C THR A 150 -8.47 -7.06 4.14
N LEU A 151 -9.61 -6.88 3.45
CA LEU A 151 -9.89 -7.54 2.17
C LEU A 151 -8.84 -7.18 1.11
N GLY A 152 -8.50 -5.89 1.00
CA GLY A 152 -7.45 -5.43 0.10
C GLY A 152 -6.07 -6.03 0.40
N LEU A 153 -5.73 -6.21 1.68
CA LEU A 153 -4.47 -6.84 2.11
C LEU A 153 -4.41 -8.34 1.78
N VAL A 154 -5.50 -9.08 1.99
CA VAL A 154 -5.62 -10.49 1.59
C VAL A 154 -5.52 -10.63 0.06
N GLN A 155 -6.22 -9.77 -0.69
CA GLN A 155 -6.17 -9.76 -2.15
C GLN A 155 -4.77 -9.43 -2.68
N SER A 156 -4.04 -8.56 -1.98
CA SER A 156 -2.65 -8.19 -2.27
C SER A 156 -1.60 -9.22 -1.79
N SER A 157 -2.03 -10.37 -1.28
CA SER A 157 -1.15 -11.41 -0.74
C SER A 157 -0.24 -10.91 0.41
N LYS A 158 -0.78 -10.08 1.32
CA LYS A 158 -0.10 -9.53 2.50
C LYS A 158 -0.70 -10.07 3.81
N PRO A 159 -0.51 -11.36 4.16
CA PRO A 159 -1.21 -12.01 5.27
C PRO A 159 -0.87 -11.41 6.65
N SER A 160 0.40 -11.08 6.94
CA SER A 160 0.77 -10.48 8.24
C SER A 160 0.13 -9.11 8.47
N ALA A 161 0.01 -8.31 7.40
CA ALA A 161 -0.68 -7.02 7.46
C ALA A 161 -2.20 -7.22 7.63
N ALA A 162 -2.79 -8.20 6.94
CA ALA A 162 -4.20 -8.55 7.12
C ALA A 162 -4.51 -8.99 8.57
N VAL A 163 -3.64 -9.80 9.18
CA VAL A 163 -3.75 -10.21 10.59
C VAL A 163 -3.70 -9.00 11.54
N THR A 164 -2.81 -8.04 11.26
CA THR A 164 -2.73 -6.81 12.06
C THR A 164 -4.00 -5.97 11.89
N ARG A 165 -4.48 -5.81 10.66
CA ARG A 165 -5.66 -4.98 10.38
C ARG A 165 -6.94 -5.60 10.95
N ILE A 166 -7.10 -6.92 10.87
CA ILE A 166 -8.27 -7.60 11.43
C ILE A 166 -8.25 -7.64 12.96
N LYS A 167 -7.08 -7.51 13.61
CA LYS A 167 -7.02 -7.26 15.07
C LYS A 167 -7.65 -5.91 15.46
N ALA A 168 -7.52 -4.88 14.62
CA ALA A 168 -8.19 -3.60 14.86
C ALA A 168 -9.72 -3.72 14.76
N LEU A 169 -10.22 -4.63 13.91
CA LEU A 169 -11.66 -4.94 13.82
C LEU A 169 -12.16 -5.51 15.15
N GLU A 170 -11.49 -6.53 15.67
CA GLU A 170 -11.79 -7.20 16.96
C GLU A 170 -11.83 -6.19 18.11
N VAL A 171 -10.77 -5.38 18.26
CA VAL A 171 -10.69 -4.37 19.34
C VAL A 171 -11.83 -3.35 19.25
N LEU A 172 -12.18 -2.91 18.04
CA LEU A 172 -13.25 -1.94 17.85
C LEU A 172 -14.63 -2.56 18.09
N TRP A 173 -14.85 -3.78 17.60
CA TRP A 173 -16.07 -4.55 17.80
C TRP A 173 -16.33 -4.80 19.28
N ASP A 174 -15.34 -5.27 20.02
CA ASP A 174 -15.43 -5.53 21.47
C ASP A 174 -15.71 -4.26 22.27
N LYS A 175 -15.02 -3.16 21.93
CA LYS A 175 -15.24 -1.86 22.58
C LYS A 175 -16.69 -1.41 22.45
N ASP A 176 -17.30 -1.63 21.28
CA ASP A 176 -18.65 -1.16 20.98
C ASP A 176 -19.73 -2.21 21.24
N ALA A 177 -19.38 -3.46 21.59
CA ALA A 177 -20.29 -4.59 21.74
C ALA A 177 -21.50 -4.27 22.64
N LYS A 178 -21.28 -3.66 23.81
CA LYS A 178 -22.36 -3.28 24.72
C LYS A 178 -23.33 -2.27 24.10
N ALA A 179 -22.82 -1.29 23.37
CA ALA A 179 -23.62 -0.26 22.73
C ALA A 179 -24.39 -0.82 21.51
N LEU A 180 -23.75 -1.69 20.74
CA LEU A 180 -24.33 -2.33 19.56
C LEU A 180 -25.43 -3.33 19.96
N THR A 181 -25.18 -4.18 20.95
CA THR A 181 -26.18 -5.17 21.41
C THR A 181 -27.43 -4.50 21.98
N ALA A 182 -27.27 -3.36 22.68
CA ALA A 182 -28.39 -2.59 23.21
C ALA A 182 -29.27 -1.97 22.12
N LYS A 183 -28.73 -1.73 20.92
CA LYS A 183 -29.49 -1.20 19.79
C LYS A 183 -30.28 -2.29 19.07
N ASN A 184 -29.64 -3.42 18.79
CA ASN A 184 -30.29 -4.56 18.13
C ASN A 184 -29.50 -5.85 18.35
N ASN A 185 -29.86 -6.62 19.38
CA ASN A 185 -29.19 -7.87 19.72
C ASN A 185 -29.19 -8.88 18.56
N ALA A 186 -30.30 -9.05 17.84
CA ALA A 186 -30.38 -10.01 16.74
C ALA A 186 -29.43 -9.67 15.57
N LYS A 187 -29.35 -8.38 15.20
CA LYS A 187 -28.41 -7.91 14.17
C LYS A 187 -26.97 -7.99 14.66
N TRP A 188 -26.72 -7.61 15.92
CA TRP A 188 -25.41 -7.74 16.54
C TRP A 188 -24.92 -9.19 16.48
N THR A 189 -25.70 -10.17 16.94
CA THR A 189 -25.33 -11.61 16.90
C THR A 189 -25.05 -12.11 15.49
N THR A 190 -25.80 -11.63 14.49
CA THR A 190 -25.56 -12.01 13.07
C THR A 190 -24.20 -11.52 12.58
N ILE A 191 -23.85 -10.27 12.89
CA ILE A 191 -22.57 -9.69 12.47
C ILE A 191 -21.42 -10.26 13.30
N ASP A 192 -21.64 -10.52 14.59
CA ASP A 192 -20.67 -11.11 15.52
C ASP A 192 -20.15 -12.46 15.00
N GLY A 193 -21.06 -13.38 14.62
CA GLY A 193 -20.66 -14.67 14.03
C GLY A 193 -19.90 -14.52 12.70
N ALA A 194 -20.22 -13.51 11.89
CA ALA A 194 -19.47 -13.23 10.66
C ALA A 194 -18.09 -12.62 10.95
N ALA A 195 -17.97 -11.80 12.00
CA ALA A 195 -16.69 -11.25 12.46
C ALA A 195 -15.77 -12.38 12.96
N ASP A 196 -16.31 -13.33 13.73
CA ASP A 196 -15.59 -14.53 14.18
C ASP A 196 -15.07 -15.37 13.01
N GLN A 197 -15.91 -15.61 11.99
CA GLN A 197 -15.51 -16.33 10.78
C GLN A 197 -14.40 -15.62 10.02
N ALA A 198 -14.49 -14.29 9.89
CA ALA A 198 -13.45 -13.49 9.25
C ALA A 198 -12.13 -13.51 10.04
N LEU A 199 -12.20 -13.33 11.37
CA LEU A 199 -11.06 -13.41 12.28
C LEU A 199 -10.37 -14.77 12.18
N SER A 200 -11.13 -15.86 12.26
CA SER A 200 -10.62 -17.23 12.13
C SER A 200 -9.96 -17.49 10.77
N ALA A 201 -10.61 -17.09 9.67
CA ALA A 201 -10.09 -17.31 8.33
C ALA A 201 -8.76 -16.58 8.07
N VAL A 202 -8.66 -15.31 8.50
CA VAL A 202 -7.47 -14.47 8.27
C VAL A 202 -6.32 -14.83 9.23
N ARG A 203 -6.63 -15.23 10.46
CA ARG A 203 -5.63 -15.58 11.49
C ARG A 203 -5.24 -17.05 11.52
N SER A 204 -5.80 -17.88 10.64
CA SER A 204 -5.40 -19.29 10.49
C SER A 204 -3.88 -19.41 10.32
N SER A 205 -3.30 -20.49 10.86
CA SER A 205 -1.87 -20.81 10.68
C SER A 205 -1.51 -21.04 9.21
N THR A 206 -2.48 -21.47 8.40
CA THR A 206 -2.39 -21.61 6.95
C THR A 206 -3.59 -20.92 6.28
N PRO A 207 -3.57 -19.58 6.15
CA PRO A 207 -4.74 -18.82 5.70
C PRO A 207 -4.98 -19.04 4.20
N SER A 208 -6.15 -19.59 3.86
CA SER A 208 -6.60 -19.68 2.48
C SER A 208 -7.07 -18.31 2.00
N LYS A 209 -6.45 -17.80 0.93
CA LYS A 209 -6.84 -16.53 0.31
C LYS A 209 -8.31 -16.52 -0.10
N ALA A 210 -8.80 -17.60 -0.69
CA ALA A 210 -10.18 -17.70 -1.14
C ALA A 210 -11.17 -17.66 0.03
N GLN A 211 -10.90 -18.42 1.10
CA GLN A 211 -11.75 -18.44 2.29
C GLN A 211 -11.71 -17.10 3.05
N SER A 212 -10.53 -16.48 3.15
CA SER A 212 -10.37 -15.16 3.78
C SER A 212 -11.14 -14.07 3.01
N VAL A 213 -11.03 -14.05 1.67
CA VAL A 213 -11.80 -13.12 0.82
C VAL A 213 -13.30 -13.34 0.99
N LYS A 214 -13.77 -14.59 0.95
CA LYS A 214 -15.19 -14.92 1.11
C LYS A 214 -15.73 -14.42 2.46
N ALA A 215 -15.06 -14.78 3.56
CA ALA A 215 -15.50 -14.39 4.91
C ALA A 215 -15.52 -12.86 5.09
N LEU A 216 -14.53 -12.14 4.56
CA LEU A 216 -14.49 -10.67 4.62
C LEU A 216 -15.58 -10.02 3.77
N GLN A 217 -15.93 -10.60 2.63
CA GLN A 217 -17.05 -10.11 1.80
C GLN A 217 -18.41 -10.34 2.47
N GLU A 218 -18.59 -11.49 3.11
CA GLU A 218 -19.81 -11.80 3.89
C GLU A 218 -19.96 -10.84 5.07
N LEU A 219 -18.88 -10.62 5.85
CA LEU A 219 -18.86 -9.63 6.91
C LEU A 219 -19.17 -8.22 6.39
N LEU A 220 -18.56 -7.81 5.27
CA LEU A 220 -18.76 -6.49 4.68
C LEU A 220 -20.21 -6.27 4.24
N ALA A 221 -20.85 -7.29 3.68
CA ALA A 221 -22.25 -7.23 3.30
C ALA A 221 -23.16 -7.04 4.53
N LEU A 222 -22.88 -7.75 5.62
CA LEU A 222 -23.66 -7.64 6.86
C LEU A 222 -23.44 -6.30 7.57
N LEU A 223 -22.20 -5.79 7.62
CA LEU A 223 -21.89 -4.46 8.16
C LEU A 223 -22.57 -3.33 7.37
N LYS A 224 -22.80 -3.52 6.07
CA LYS A 224 -23.54 -2.59 5.19
C LYS A 224 -25.06 -2.80 5.22
N ALA A 225 -25.55 -3.74 6.02
CA ALA A 225 -26.97 -4.06 6.16
C ALA A 225 -27.43 -4.03 7.63
N GLY A 226 -26.54 -3.63 8.54
CA GLY A 226 -26.73 -3.61 9.99
C GLY A 226 -26.79 -2.20 10.52
#